data_AF-A0A849WKJ4-F1
#
_entry.id   AF-A0A849WKJ4-F1
#
_cell.length_a   1.000
_cell.length_b   1.000
_cell.length_c   1.000
_cell.angle_alpha   90.00
_cell.angle_beta   90.00
_cell.angle_gamma   90.00
#
_symmetry.space_group_name_H-M   'P 1'
#
loop_
_entity.id
_entity.type
_entity.pdbx_description
1 polymer ?
#
loop_
_entity_poly.entity_id
_entity_poly.type
_entity_poly.pdbx_seq_one_letter_code
_entity_poly.pdbx_strand_id
1 'polypeptide(L)'
;MSQWRWEDFLLWNTLEPVLSCIHQNCGGEEDDIRSLEEYFSLAKEQLSVYQVAYAKNRWRYGSKHHESFNVQDANRLAYFHTQAAFDFRYPVEFYQVLYQKPEYYVDFKGRNPEFEQHIIENLNWINTTLYPKAFEARDNGQSFDAAIEAMVYRRFSWVDEEMQGILSGYLKQKPLRVLFLIDIEPVNDENPDHIFSDPKFYFHWLEPAYENITQALKALGIEYISVVSGKGYHIITSIPLWENGQYNSAMLNLMEIGGILQSETVARMVHTYYGSRKTFPVPLLSEKAHQGVYKLMQYLLVNLTEGIQYKMQQWGLPPLVSFCDDDSFLVSLDMTAMLNPIDRRDFGIAGQIYGKTHKHNIVRIMRERSGYDFFGKGFARNDEVLERMFSTRTDLDLAKAHMINTGARIPDASSSGFNSLISQYLKSNIKQLHDEVEHPIDEQEIQHFIRSNYEDVRQFCPNVIQFLDDYDSVVFLNPKTLSYFYQELEKSGFDISDQLHITYALYHDSEKNVDIPDKYCRALWAKWPVLLKGSRYKD
;
A
#
# COMPACT_ATOMS: atom_id res chain seq x y z
N MET A 1 -29.48 25.19 -0.26
CA MET A 1 -28.88 23.84 -0.25
C MET A 1 -29.56 23.05 0.86
N SER A 2 -30.16 21.90 0.55
CA SER A 2 -30.70 21.02 1.59
C SER A 2 -29.55 20.47 2.41
N GLN A 3 -29.59 20.65 3.72
CA GLN A 3 -28.61 20.04 4.62
C GLN A 3 -28.78 18.52 4.52
N TRP A 4 -27.73 17.83 4.08
CA TRP A 4 -27.74 16.37 3.97
C TRP A 4 -28.12 15.73 5.30
N ARG A 5 -28.98 14.72 5.26
CA ARG A 5 -29.33 13.91 6.42
C ARG A 5 -28.46 12.67 6.44
N TRP A 6 -28.26 12.14 7.63
CA TRP A 6 -27.49 10.91 7.83
C TRP A 6 -28.03 9.72 7.03
N GLU A 7 -29.35 9.63 6.91
CA GLU A 7 -30.07 8.63 6.13
C GLU A 7 -29.63 8.63 4.66
N ASP A 8 -29.30 9.80 4.10
CA ASP A 8 -28.88 9.93 2.71
C ASP A 8 -27.51 9.26 2.47
N PHE A 9 -26.62 9.26 3.48
CA PHE A 9 -25.32 8.57 3.44
C PHE A 9 -25.44 7.06 3.58
N LEU A 10 -26.39 6.60 4.40
CA LEU A 10 -26.68 5.17 4.53
C LEU A 10 -27.21 4.63 3.20
N LEU A 11 -28.06 5.40 2.51
CA LEU A 11 -28.60 5.04 1.20
C LEU A 11 -27.58 5.15 0.05
N TRP A 12 -26.61 6.07 0.14
CA TRP A 12 -25.53 6.18 -0.84
C TRP A 12 -24.73 4.88 -0.97
N ASN A 13 -24.45 4.23 0.16
CA ASN A 13 -23.67 3.00 0.22
C ASN A 13 -24.40 1.76 -0.31
N THR A 14 -25.69 1.85 -0.65
CA THR A 14 -26.53 0.65 -0.83
C THR A 14 -27.11 0.41 -2.21
N LEU A 15 -27.26 1.42 -3.08
CA LEU A 15 -28.24 1.26 -4.18
C LEU A 15 -27.76 1.34 -5.63
N GLU A 16 -26.69 2.03 -6.02
CA GLU A 16 -26.24 2.00 -7.45
C GLU A 16 -24.87 2.66 -7.68
N PRO A 17 -24.63 3.93 -7.29
CA PRO A 17 -23.38 4.61 -7.63
C PRO A 17 -22.17 3.97 -6.96
N VAL A 18 -22.31 3.55 -5.70
CA VAL A 18 -21.25 2.84 -4.97
C VAL A 18 -21.00 1.45 -5.53
N LEU A 19 -22.04 0.73 -5.99
CA LEU A 19 -21.93 -0.60 -6.57
C LEU A 19 -21.19 -0.55 -7.91
N SER A 20 -21.56 0.39 -8.79
CA SER A 20 -20.86 0.69 -10.04
C SER A 20 -19.39 1.01 -9.77
N CYS A 21 -19.12 1.95 -8.87
CA CYS A 21 -17.74 2.33 -8.53
C CYS A 21 -16.97 1.11 -8.03
N ILE A 22 -17.51 0.37 -7.06
CA ILE A 22 -16.85 -0.81 -6.51
C ILE A 22 -16.53 -1.84 -7.60
N HIS A 23 -17.46 -2.11 -8.49
CA HIS A 23 -17.24 -3.03 -9.59
C HIS A 23 -16.12 -2.55 -10.52
N GLN A 24 -16.17 -1.29 -10.95
CA GLN A 24 -15.13 -0.66 -11.79
C GLN A 24 -13.75 -0.71 -11.12
N ASN A 25 -13.71 -0.55 -9.79
CA ASN A 25 -12.50 -0.64 -8.98
C ASN A 25 -11.95 -2.07 -8.83
N CYS A 26 -12.81 -3.08 -8.96
CA CYS A 26 -12.44 -4.49 -8.86
C CYS A 26 -11.95 -5.09 -10.19
N GLY A 27 -11.76 -4.26 -11.23
CA GLY A 27 -11.26 -4.68 -12.54
C GLY A 27 -12.33 -5.29 -13.44
N GLY A 28 -13.61 -4.93 -13.25
CA GLY A 28 -14.64 -5.21 -14.24
C GLY A 28 -14.40 -4.44 -15.55
N GLU A 29 -14.86 -5.00 -16.66
CA GLU A 29 -14.77 -4.34 -17.98
C GLU A 29 -15.94 -3.36 -18.20
N GLU A 30 -16.96 -3.44 -17.36
CA GLU A 30 -18.19 -2.68 -17.46
C GLU A 30 -18.05 -1.28 -16.83
N ASP A 31 -18.32 -0.26 -17.64
CA ASP A 31 -18.28 1.15 -17.23
C ASP A 31 -19.57 1.61 -16.53
N ASP A 32 -20.60 0.76 -16.38
CA ASP A 32 -21.88 1.13 -15.76
C ASP A 32 -22.57 -0.09 -15.17
N ILE A 33 -22.99 0.01 -13.91
CA ILE A 33 -23.86 -0.97 -13.25
C ILE A 33 -25.16 -0.28 -12.86
N ARG A 34 -26.27 -0.85 -13.32
CA ARG A 34 -27.60 -0.25 -13.20
C ARG A 34 -28.48 -0.90 -12.16
N SER A 35 -28.05 -2.02 -11.57
CA SER A 35 -28.78 -2.65 -10.48
C SER A 35 -27.88 -3.50 -9.59
N LEU A 36 -28.37 -3.81 -8.37
CA LEU A 36 -27.70 -4.72 -7.46
C LEU A 36 -27.66 -6.17 -8.00
N GLU A 37 -28.67 -6.60 -8.75
CA GLU A 37 -28.69 -7.91 -9.42
C GLU A 37 -27.62 -8.01 -10.52
N GLU A 38 -27.48 -6.95 -11.33
CA GLU A 38 -26.41 -6.84 -12.33
C GLU A 38 -25.04 -6.89 -11.63
N TYR A 39 -24.87 -6.13 -10.54
CA TYR A 39 -23.68 -6.21 -9.71
C TYR A 39 -23.42 -7.62 -9.19
N PHE A 40 -24.39 -8.34 -8.64
CA PHE A 40 -24.18 -9.71 -8.16
C PHE A 40 -23.84 -10.68 -9.29
N SER A 41 -24.38 -10.48 -10.48
CA SER A 41 -24.04 -11.30 -11.65
C SER A 41 -22.56 -11.09 -12.00
N LEU A 42 -22.14 -9.84 -12.07
CA LEU A 42 -20.76 -9.46 -12.39
C LEU A 42 -19.79 -9.86 -11.27
N ALA A 43 -20.12 -9.57 -10.01
CA ALA A 43 -19.31 -9.84 -8.82
C ALA A 43 -18.90 -11.31 -8.67
N LYS A 44 -19.71 -12.25 -9.19
CA LYS A 44 -19.34 -13.68 -9.25
C LYS A 44 -18.08 -13.93 -10.08
N GLU A 45 -17.86 -13.12 -11.10
CA GLU A 45 -16.73 -13.19 -12.03
C GLU A 45 -15.59 -12.23 -11.63
N GLN A 46 -15.88 -11.29 -10.72
CA GLN A 46 -14.91 -10.28 -10.28
C GLN A 46 -13.79 -10.79 -9.38
N LEU A 47 -12.73 -9.97 -9.31
CA LEU A 47 -11.42 -10.34 -8.79
C LEU A 47 -11.20 -10.05 -7.29
N SER A 48 -12.23 -9.86 -6.46
CA SER A 48 -12.03 -9.27 -5.12
C SER A 48 -12.44 -10.13 -3.91
N VAL A 49 -11.49 -10.86 -3.34
CA VAL A 49 -11.60 -11.35 -1.93
C VAL A 49 -11.18 -10.26 -0.91
N TYR A 50 -11.21 -8.99 -1.31
CA TYR A 50 -10.28 -7.95 -0.82
C TYR A 50 -10.95 -6.62 -0.54
N GLN A 51 -12.19 -6.66 -0.09
CA GLN A 51 -12.87 -5.48 0.43
C GLN A 51 -12.88 -5.52 1.94
N VAL A 52 -12.72 -4.34 2.55
CA VAL A 52 -12.85 -4.16 3.99
C VAL A 52 -13.98 -3.17 4.24
N ALA A 53 -14.99 -3.61 4.98
CA ALA A 53 -15.96 -2.70 5.56
C ALA A 53 -15.41 -2.16 6.89
N TYR A 54 -15.31 -0.84 6.99
CA TYR A 54 -14.86 -0.14 8.18
C TYR A 54 -16.02 0.54 8.90
N ALA A 55 -16.02 0.33 10.21
CA ALA A 55 -17.15 0.64 11.04
C ALA A 55 -16.68 1.13 12.43
N LYS A 56 -16.40 2.44 12.57
CA LYS A 56 -15.65 3.02 13.71
C LYS A 56 -16.23 2.69 15.09
N ASN A 57 -17.55 2.47 15.20
CA ASN A 57 -18.23 2.15 16.47
C ASN A 57 -18.78 0.71 16.53
N ARG A 58 -18.23 -0.27 15.78
CA ARG A 58 -18.42 -1.69 16.15
C ARG A 58 -17.68 -1.95 17.47
N TRP A 59 -18.27 -1.50 18.57
CA TRP A 59 -17.82 -1.76 19.93
C TRP A 59 -18.29 -3.17 20.33
N ARG A 60 -17.58 -4.20 19.87
CA ARG A 60 -17.61 -5.52 20.49
C ARG A 60 -16.16 -5.93 20.69
N TYR A 61 -15.61 -5.76 21.91
CA TYR A 61 -14.26 -6.23 22.29
C TYR A 61 -13.03 -5.38 21.87
N GLY A 62 -13.09 -4.05 22.01
CA GLY A 62 -11.86 -3.25 22.20
C GLY A 62 -10.95 -3.00 20.98
N SER A 63 -11.35 -3.35 19.77
CA SER A 63 -10.60 -3.01 18.54
C SER A 63 -11.52 -2.51 17.43
N LYS A 64 -10.97 -1.68 16.53
CA LYS A 64 -11.63 -1.28 15.27
C LYS A 64 -11.98 -2.56 14.48
N HIS A 65 -13.27 -2.85 14.30
CA HIS A 65 -13.66 -4.01 13.49
C HIS A 65 -13.54 -3.68 12.01
N HIS A 66 -12.59 -4.35 11.37
CA HIS A 66 -12.48 -4.46 9.93
C HIS A 66 -13.08 -5.81 9.57
N GLU A 67 -14.16 -5.83 8.80
CA GLU A 67 -14.68 -7.09 8.26
C GLU A 67 -14.26 -7.20 6.81
N SER A 68 -13.36 -8.15 6.54
CA SER A 68 -13.04 -8.57 5.19
C SER A 68 -14.10 -9.56 4.71
N PHE A 69 -14.60 -9.37 3.49
CA PHE A 69 -15.53 -10.31 2.89
C PHE A 69 -15.07 -10.67 1.47
N ASN A 70 -15.37 -11.92 1.10
CA ASN A 70 -15.15 -12.42 -0.24
C ASN A 70 -16.35 -12.02 -1.10
N VAL A 71 -16.16 -11.35 -2.24
CA VAL A 71 -17.26 -11.03 -3.16
C VAL A 71 -17.95 -12.28 -3.75
N GLN A 72 -17.31 -13.45 -3.67
CA GLN A 72 -17.94 -14.73 -4.03
C GLN A 72 -18.95 -15.21 -2.98
N ASP A 73 -18.89 -14.71 -1.74
CA ASP A 73 -19.94 -14.94 -0.76
C ASP A 73 -21.07 -13.92 -1.00
N ALA A 74 -21.99 -14.29 -1.90
CA ALA A 74 -23.12 -13.45 -2.29
C ALA A 74 -23.98 -13.00 -1.09
N ASN A 75 -24.07 -13.81 -0.03
CA ASN A 75 -24.85 -13.45 1.16
C ASN A 75 -24.16 -12.35 1.97
N ARG A 76 -22.84 -12.46 2.19
CA ARG A 76 -22.07 -11.39 2.85
C ARG A 76 -22.02 -10.12 2.01
N LEU A 77 -21.82 -10.27 0.71
CA LEU A 77 -21.83 -9.14 -0.22
C LEU A 77 -23.18 -8.41 -0.17
N ALA A 78 -24.28 -9.16 -0.21
CA ALA A 78 -25.62 -8.61 -0.08
C ALA A 78 -25.83 -7.92 1.27
N TYR A 79 -25.43 -8.56 2.36
CA TYR A 79 -25.51 -7.95 3.69
C TYR A 79 -24.82 -6.58 3.72
N PHE A 80 -23.57 -6.48 3.23
CA PHE A 80 -22.83 -5.22 3.26
C PHE A 80 -23.43 -4.13 2.37
N HIS A 81 -23.98 -4.50 1.22
CA HIS A 81 -24.56 -3.55 0.27
C HIS A 81 -26.03 -3.23 0.51
N THR A 82 -26.79 -4.01 1.28
CA THR A 82 -28.22 -3.71 1.49
C THR A 82 -28.58 -3.48 2.94
N GLN A 83 -28.00 -4.22 3.86
CA GLN A 83 -28.45 -4.29 5.25
C GLN A 83 -27.50 -3.60 6.23
N ALA A 84 -26.19 -3.69 5.99
CA ALA A 84 -25.17 -3.10 6.86
C ALA A 84 -25.40 -1.61 7.07
N ALA A 85 -25.79 -0.87 6.02
CA ALA A 85 -26.10 0.54 6.15
C ALA A 85 -27.24 0.84 7.14
N PHE A 86 -28.18 -0.09 7.37
CA PHE A 86 -29.25 0.08 8.35
C PHE A 86 -28.89 -0.46 9.73
N ASP A 87 -28.05 -1.50 9.79
CA ASP A 87 -27.56 -2.07 11.05
C ASP A 87 -26.56 -1.13 11.75
N PHE A 88 -25.86 -0.29 11.00
CA PHE A 88 -24.87 0.65 11.54
C PHE A 88 -25.42 2.07 11.61
N ARG A 89 -25.31 2.69 12.79
CA ARG A 89 -25.63 4.11 12.96
C ARG A 89 -24.57 5.05 12.35
N TYR A 90 -23.80 4.60 11.36
CA TYR A 90 -22.79 5.39 10.65
C TYR A 90 -22.50 4.86 9.25
N PRO A 91 -22.01 5.71 8.32
CA PRO A 91 -21.62 5.27 7.00
C PRO A 91 -20.55 4.20 7.12
N VAL A 92 -20.87 3.02 6.61
CA VAL A 92 -19.87 1.98 6.37
C VAL A 92 -18.93 2.52 5.29
N GLU A 93 -17.65 2.62 5.62
CA GLU A 93 -16.66 2.88 4.59
C GLU A 93 -16.25 1.55 3.99
N PHE A 94 -16.36 1.43 2.67
CA PHE A 94 -15.68 0.38 1.95
C PHE A 94 -14.25 0.81 1.71
N TYR A 95 -13.31 -0.12 1.74
CA TYR A 95 -11.93 0.08 1.37
C TYR A 95 -11.50 -1.07 0.46
N GLN A 96 -10.61 -0.79 -0.48
CA GLN A 96 -9.97 -1.81 -1.28
C GLN A 96 -8.63 -2.19 -0.64
N VAL A 97 -8.40 -3.47 -0.40
CA VAL A 97 -7.10 -3.96 0.09
C VAL A 97 -6.09 -3.89 -1.06
N LEU A 98 -4.82 -3.58 -0.77
CA LEU A 98 -3.76 -3.59 -1.77
C LEU A 98 -3.46 -5.02 -2.25
N TYR A 99 -3.58 -6.02 -1.38
CA TYR A 99 -3.54 -7.42 -1.78
C TYR A 99 -4.70 -7.75 -2.75
N GLN A 100 -4.35 -8.18 -3.96
CA GLN A 100 -5.29 -8.56 -5.01
C GLN A 100 -5.34 -10.09 -5.18
N LYS A 101 -6.39 -10.56 -5.87
CA LYS A 101 -6.62 -11.98 -6.14
C LYS A 101 -5.42 -12.63 -6.82
N PRO A 102 -5.02 -13.83 -6.37
CA PRO A 102 -4.04 -14.61 -7.09
C PRO A 102 -4.61 -15.13 -8.41
N GLU A 103 -3.73 -15.39 -9.36
CA GLU A 103 -4.02 -15.98 -10.67
C GLU A 103 -4.92 -17.22 -10.58
N TYR A 104 -4.69 -18.06 -9.57
CA TYR A 104 -5.47 -19.24 -9.22
C TYR A 104 -5.39 -19.45 -7.71
N TYR A 105 -6.25 -20.29 -7.14
CA TYR A 105 -6.17 -20.71 -5.73
C TYR A 105 -5.58 -22.10 -5.60
N VAL A 106 -4.74 -22.29 -4.57
CA VAL A 106 -4.20 -23.60 -4.21
C VAL A 106 -5.14 -24.27 -3.21
N ASP A 107 -5.53 -25.51 -3.49
CA ASP A 107 -6.23 -26.35 -2.53
C ASP A 107 -5.21 -27.05 -1.63
N PHE A 108 -5.14 -26.62 -0.38
CA PHE A 108 -4.20 -27.15 0.61
C PHE A 108 -4.63 -28.48 1.22
N LYS A 109 -5.82 -29.01 0.88
CA LYS A 109 -6.32 -30.33 1.35
C LYS A 109 -6.29 -30.52 2.89
N GLY A 110 -6.38 -29.41 3.64
CA GLY A 110 -6.29 -29.42 5.11
C GLY A 110 -4.87 -29.60 5.67
N ARG A 111 -3.84 -29.54 4.82
CA ARG A 111 -2.41 -29.71 5.19
C ARG A 111 -1.71 -28.37 5.43
N ASN A 112 -2.45 -27.34 5.83
CA ASN A 112 -1.90 -25.99 6.04
C ASN A 112 -0.70 -25.98 7.00
N PRO A 113 -0.71 -26.64 8.17
CA PRO A 113 0.43 -26.58 9.09
C PRO A 113 1.73 -27.17 8.52
N GLU A 114 1.61 -28.27 7.78
CA GLU A 114 2.74 -28.94 7.12
C GLU A 114 3.31 -28.07 5.98
N PHE A 115 2.42 -27.50 5.16
CA PHE A 115 2.77 -26.54 4.13
C PHE A 115 3.50 -25.31 4.72
N GLU A 116 2.95 -24.70 5.77
CA GLU A 116 3.52 -23.53 6.44
C GLU A 116 4.94 -23.83 6.94
N GLN A 117 5.13 -24.98 7.59
CA GLN A 117 6.42 -25.44 8.06
C GLN A 117 7.42 -25.58 6.91
N HIS A 118 7.04 -26.23 5.80
CA HIS A 118 7.93 -26.39 4.65
C HIS A 118 8.36 -25.06 4.03
N ILE A 119 7.46 -24.08 3.94
CA ILE A 119 7.82 -22.76 3.42
C ILE A 119 8.81 -22.05 4.37
N ILE A 120 8.54 -22.06 5.67
CA ILE A 120 9.39 -21.38 6.67
C ILE A 120 10.79 -22.02 6.71
N GLU A 121 10.89 -23.35 6.79
CA GLU A 121 12.17 -24.07 6.86
C GLU A 121 13.02 -23.94 5.59
N ASN A 122 12.39 -23.62 4.46
CA ASN A 122 13.07 -23.49 3.17
C ASN A 122 13.15 -22.03 2.69
N LEU A 123 12.83 -21.05 3.53
CA LEU A 123 12.79 -19.64 3.12
C LEU A 123 14.13 -19.15 2.55
N ASN A 124 15.25 -19.53 3.17
CA ASN A 124 16.57 -19.15 2.65
C ASN A 124 16.79 -19.68 1.22
N TRP A 125 16.42 -20.95 0.95
CA TRP A 125 16.50 -21.51 -0.40
C TRP A 125 15.51 -20.84 -1.36
N ILE A 126 14.31 -20.48 -0.91
CA ILE A 126 13.32 -19.76 -1.70
C ILE A 126 13.89 -18.40 -2.16
N ASN A 127 14.43 -17.62 -1.21
CA ASN A 127 14.98 -16.29 -1.45
C ASN A 127 16.25 -16.29 -2.30
N THR A 128 17.19 -17.19 -2.02
CA THR A 128 18.55 -17.14 -2.61
C THR A 128 18.73 -18.07 -3.82
N THR A 129 17.83 -19.03 -4.01
CA THR A 129 17.97 -20.04 -5.06
C THR A 129 16.74 -20.13 -5.95
N LEU A 130 15.55 -20.38 -5.39
CA LEU A 130 14.35 -20.63 -6.20
C LEU A 130 13.98 -19.45 -7.10
N TYR A 131 13.65 -18.30 -6.50
CA TYR A 131 13.21 -17.16 -7.28
C TYR A 131 14.33 -16.55 -8.15
N PRO A 132 15.56 -16.33 -7.65
CA PRO A 132 16.64 -15.82 -8.49
C PRO A 132 16.88 -16.66 -9.75
N LYS A 133 16.91 -17.99 -9.62
CA LYS A 133 17.08 -18.88 -10.79
C LYS A 133 15.86 -18.94 -11.69
N ALA A 134 14.66 -18.78 -11.15
CA ALA A 134 13.45 -18.70 -11.98
C ALA A 134 13.43 -17.41 -12.82
N PHE A 135 13.85 -16.27 -12.25
CA PHE A 135 14.01 -15.02 -13.02
C PHE A 135 15.15 -15.12 -14.03
N GLU A 136 16.29 -15.70 -13.68
CA GLU A 136 17.38 -15.98 -14.62
C GLU A 136 16.92 -16.88 -15.78
N ALA A 137 16.12 -17.92 -15.50
CA ALA A 137 15.55 -18.79 -16.52
C ALA A 137 14.63 -18.01 -17.48
N ARG A 138 13.76 -17.13 -16.94
CA ARG A 138 12.93 -16.22 -17.73
C ARG A 138 13.77 -15.35 -18.65
N ASP A 139 14.86 -14.76 -18.14
CA ASP A 139 15.73 -13.88 -18.92
C ASP A 139 16.47 -14.61 -20.04
N ASN A 140 16.70 -15.91 -19.85
CA ASN A 140 17.22 -16.81 -20.87
C ASN A 140 16.12 -17.37 -21.82
N GLY A 141 14.90 -16.83 -21.77
CA GLY A 141 13.78 -17.22 -22.65
C GLY A 141 13.07 -18.52 -22.23
N GLN A 142 13.31 -19.02 -21.02
CA GLN A 142 12.63 -20.20 -20.49
C GLN A 142 11.34 -19.81 -19.75
N SER A 143 10.45 -20.79 -19.53
CA SER A 143 9.23 -20.56 -18.74
C SER A 143 9.56 -20.40 -17.26
N PHE A 144 9.21 -19.23 -16.70
CA PHE A 144 9.34 -18.93 -15.27
C PHE A 144 8.65 -19.98 -14.39
N ASP A 145 7.42 -20.34 -14.73
CA ASP A 145 6.63 -21.31 -13.98
C ASP A 145 7.23 -22.71 -14.07
N ALA A 146 7.69 -23.14 -15.25
CA ALA A 146 8.32 -24.45 -15.42
C ALA A 146 9.64 -24.56 -14.64
N ALA A 147 10.40 -23.45 -14.55
CA ALA A 147 11.63 -23.40 -13.76
C ALA A 147 11.34 -23.58 -12.26
N ILE A 148 10.34 -22.87 -11.71
CA ILE A 148 9.92 -23.04 -10.31
C ILE A 148 9.47 -24.48 -10.08
N GLU A 149 8.62 -25.01 -10.95
CA GLU A 149 8.06 -26.36 -10.81
C GLU A 149 9.16 -27.43 -10.75
N ALA A 150 10.09 -27.42 -11.71
CA ALA A 150 11.20 -28.36 -11.75
C ALA A 150 12.09 -28.27 -10.49
N MET A 151 12.33 -27.06 -9.99
CA MET A 151 13.12 -26.84 -8.78
C MET A 151 12.41 -27.32 -7.52
N VAL A 152 11.09 -27.11 -7.41
CA VAL A 152 10.27 -27.58 -6.28
C VAL A 152 10.23 -29.10 -6.25
N TYR A 153 9.94 -29.77 -7.37
CA TYR A 153 9.92 -31.23 -7.44
C TYR A 153 11.27 -31.86 -7.07
N ARG A 154 12.38 -31.21 -7.43
CA ARG A 154 13.72 -31.66 -7.03
C ARG A 154 14.00 -31.41 -5.54
N ARG A 155 13.66 -30.22 -5.02
CA ARG A 155 13.95 -29.83 -3.63
C ARG A 155 13.14 -30.64 -2.62
N PHE A 156 11.89 -30.92 -2.96
CA PHE A 156 10.92 -31.60 -2.11
C PHE A 156 10.67 -33.03 -2.58
N SER A 157 11.65 -33.69 -3.23
CA SER A 157 11.51 -35.07 -3.72
C SER A 157 11.22 -36.11 -2.62
N TRP A 158 11.36 -35.71 -1.36
CA TRP A 158 11.16 -36.52 -0.16
C TRP A 158 9.77 -36.35 0.47
N VAL A 159 8.99 -35.33 0.08
CA VAL A 159 7.56 -35.23 0.46
C VAL A 159 6.70 -35.97 -0.58
N ASP A 160 5.48 -36.33 -0.21
CA ASP A 160 4.54 -36.98 -1.12
C ASP A 160 4.09 -36.05 -2.27
N GLU A 161 3.54 -36.67 -3.32
CA GLU A 161 3.13 -35.98 -4.56
C GLU A 161 2.10 -34.86 -4.32
N GLU A 162 1.20 -35.04 -3.35
CA GLU A 162 0.18 -34.03 -3.03
C GLU A 162 0.82 -32.78 -2.44
N MET A 163 1.71 -32.93 -1.45
CA MET A 163 2.43 -31.80 -0.87
C MET A 163 3.37 -31.14 -1.89
N GLN A 164 4.02 -31.91 -2.77
CA GLN A 164 4.79 -31.34 -3.89
C GLN A 164 3.91 -30.48 -4.80
N GLY A 165 2.71 -30.95 -5.12
CA GLY A 165 1.72 -30.20 -5.90
C GLY A 165 1.28 -28.91 -5.20
N ILE A 166 1.00 -28.96 -3.90
CA ILE A 166 0.65 -27.79 -3.08
C ILE A 166 1.79 -26.75 -3.10
N LEU A 167 3.02 -27.18 -2.80
CA LEU A 167 4.20 -26.30 -2.77
C LEU A 167 4.49 -25.69 -4.15
N SER A 168 4.41 -26.50 -5.21
CA SER A 168 4.62 -26.04 -6.60
C SER A 168 3.54 -25.04 -7.00
N GLY A 169 2.27 -25.34 -6.71
CA GLY A 169 1.15 -24.44 -6.95
C GLY A 169 1.32 -23.11 -6.24
N TYR A 170 1.66 -23.12 -4.95
CA TYR A 170 1.80 -21.91 -4.13
C TYR A 170 2.99 -21.05 -4.52
N LEU A 171 4.17 -21.64 -4.75
CA LEU A 171 5.39 -20.90 -5.07
C LEU A 171 5.35 -20.27 -6.47
N LYS A 172 4.48 -20.76 -7.38
CA LYS A 172 4.21 -20.15 -8.70
C LYS A 172 3.08 -19.12 -8.68
N GLN A 173 2.32 -19.05 -7.59
CA GLN A 173 1.10 -18.26 -7.53
C GLN A 173 1.44 -16.76 -7.56
N LYS A 174 0.88 -16.04 -8.54
CA LYS A 174 1.12 -14.60 -8.78
C LYS A 174 -0.15 -13.79 -8.50
N PRO A 175 -0.07 -12.51 -8.09
CA PRO A 175 -1.22 -11.63 -8.06
C PRO A 175 -1.70 -11.34 -9.48
N LEU A 176 -3.01 -11.25 -9.70
CA LEU A 176 -3.60 -10.86 -10.99
C LEU A 176 -3.31 -9.42 -11.38
N ARG A 177 -3.05 -8.56 -10.40
CA ARG A 177 -2.56 -7.19 -10.59
C ARG A 177 -1.92 -6.67 -9.31
N VAL A 178 -1.15 -5.60 -9.42
CA VAL A 178 -0.63 -4.83 -8.30
C VAL A 178 -0.96 -3.37 -8.51
N LEU A 179 -1.25 -2.66 -7.44
CA LEU A 179 -1.58 -1.23 -7.49
C LEU A 179 -0.34 -0.41 -7.13
N PHE A 180 -0.03 0.55 -7.99
CA PHE A 180 0.92 1.62 -7.71
C PHE A 180 0.09 2.84 -7.27
N LEU A 181 0.24 3.23 -6.00
CA LEU A 181 -0.59 4.23 -5.35
C LEU A 181 0.29 5.25 -4.64
N ILE A 182 0.24 6.49 -5.09
CA ILE A 182 0.85 7.63 -4.43
C ILE A 182 -0.24 8.37 -3.64
N ASP A 183 -0.03 8.54 -2.35
CA ASP A 183 -0.88 9.34 -1.47
C ASP A 183 -0.20 10.69 -1.19
N ILE A 184 -0.94 11.77 -1.37
CA ILE A 184 -0.47 13.15 -1.15
C ILE A 184 -1.41 13.76 -0.13
N GLU A 185 -0.95 13.99 1.10
CA GLU A 185 -1.75 14.56 2.17
C GLU A 185 -1.08 15.78 2.82
N PRO A 186 -1.83 16.79 3.25
CA PRO A 186 -1.33 17.83 4.12
C PRO A 186 -1.23 17.29 5.55
N VAL A 187 -0.14 17.62 6.22
CA VAL A 187 0.05 17.38 7.66
C VAL A 187 -0.11 18.68 8.40
N ASN A 188 -0.87 18.66 9.50
CA ASN A 188 -0.99 19.76 10.45
C ASN A 188 -1.24 19.18 11.85
N ASP A 189 -0.17 18.87 12.57
CA ASP A 189 -0.24 18.25 13.89
C ASP A 189 -0.85 19.19 14.95
N GLU A 190 -0.63 20.50 14.81
CA GLU A 190 -1.12 21.50 15.75
C GLU A 190 -2.64 21.68 15.64
N ASN A 191 -3.18 21.59 14.41
CA ASN A 191 -4.61 21.70 14.18
C ASN A 191 -5.10 20.76 13.05
N PRO A 192 -5.21 19.44 13.33
CA PRO A 192 -5.55 18.44 12.31
C PRO A 192 -6.96 18.63 11.71
N ASP A 193 -7.90 19.16 12.50
CA ASP A 193 -9.27 19.42 12.06
C ASP A 193 -9.32 20.56 11.01
N HIS A 194 -8.30 21.45 10.97
CA HIS A 194 -8.29 22.60 10.08
C HIS A 194 -8.25 22.23 8.59
N ILE A 195 -7.67 21.06 8.27
CA ILE A 195 -7.64 20.50 6.91
C ILE A 195 -9.05 20.36 6.33
N PHE A 196 -10.06 20.12 7.18
CA PHE A 196 -11.44 19.94 6.75
C PHE A 196 -12.27 21.22 6.85
N SER A 197 -11.89 22.17 7.70
CA SER A 197 -12.58 23.46 7.80
C SER A 197 -12.14 24.46 6.74
N ASP A 198 -10.89 24.41 6.29
CA ASP A 198 -10.36 25.22 5.19
C ASP A 198 -9.66 24.36 4.12
N PRO A 199 -10.40 23.46 3.45
CA PRO A 199 -9.79 22.49 2.56
C PRO A 199 -9.15 23.13 1.31
N LYS A 200 -9.60 24.32 0.91
CA LYS A 200 -9.02 25.04 -0.23
C LYS A 200 -7.58 25.47 0.05
N PHE A 201 -7.33 26.03 1.22
CA PHE A 201 -5.98 26.40 1.65
C PHE A 201 -5.04 25.19 1.58
N TYR A 202 -5.44 24.06 2.15
CA TYR A 202 -4.55 22.88 2.18
C TYR A 202 -4.39 22.23 0.81
N PHE A 203 -5.45 22.11 0.00
CA PHE A 203 -5.32 21.53 -1.33
C PHE A 203 -4.49 22.40 -2.26
N HIS A 204 -4.52 23.73 -2.09
CA HIS A 204 -3.60 24.63 -2.79
C HIS A 204 -2.12 24.28 -2.51
N TRP A 205 -1.79 23.86 -1.28
CA TRP A 205 -0.45 23.38 -0.95
C TRP A 205 -0.06 22.06 -1.63
N LEU A 206 -1.04 21.20 -1.96
CA LEU A 206 -0.79 19.92 -2.61
C LEU A 206 -0.60 20.03 -4.12
N GLU A 207 -1.11 21.09 -4.75
CA GLU A 207 -1.08 21.25 -6.21
C GLU A 207 0.34 21.17 -6.80
N PRO A 208 1.39 21.80 -6.24
CA PRO A 208 2.75 21.63 -6.76
C PRO A 208 3.24 20.18 -6.79
N ALA A 209 2.90 19.38 -5.77
CA ALA A 209 3.22 17.96 -5.72
C ALA A 209 2.42 17.18 -6.76
N TYR A 210 1.09 17.38 -6.77
CA TYR A 210 0.16 16.80 -7.72
C TYR A 210 0.62 17.00 -9.17
N GLU A 211 0.93 18.25 -9.56
CA GLU A 211 1.34 18.58 -10.92
C GLU A 211 2.66 17.92 -11.32
N ASN A 212 3.68 17.94 -10.45
CA ASN A 212 4.98 17.31 -10.77
C ASN A 212 4.82 15.80 -10.96
N ILE A 213 4.10 15.13 -10.06
CA ILE A 213 3.91 13.68 -10.10
C ILE A 213 3.12 13.28 -11.35
N THR A 214 1.99 13.93 -11.61
CA THR A 214 1.15 13.64 -12.78
C THR A 214 1.86 13.93 -14.11
N GLN A 215 2.70 14.97 -14.17
CA GLN A 215 3.55 15.25 -15.33
C GLN A 215 4.61 14.16 -15.54
N ALA A 216 5.24 13.69 -14.48
CA ALA A 216 6.24 12.61 -14.55
C ALA A 216 5.62 11.29 -15.03
N LEU A 217 4.47 10.90 -14.48
CA LEU A 217 3.73 9.70 -14.92
C LEU A 217 3.35 9.80 -16.41
N LYS A 218 2.84 10.97 -16.83
CA LYS A 218 2.50 11.22 -18.24
C LYS A 218 3.73 11.13 -19.15
N ALA A 219 4.88 11.66 -18.72
CA ALA A 219 6.13 11.59 -19.49
C ALA A 219 6.63 10.15 -19.64
N LEU A 220 6.37 9.28 -18.65
CA LEU A 220 6.65 7.85 -18.70
C LEU A 220 5.62 7.06 -19.51
N GLY A 221 4.53 7.67 -19.95
CA GLY A 221 3.41 6.96 -20.59
C GLY A 221 2.64 6.05 -19.63
N ILE A 222 2.69 6.34 -18.33
CA ILE A 222 1.93 5.61 -17.30
C ILE A 222 0.56 6.27 -17.17
N GLU A 223 -0.48 5.51 -17.50
CA GLU A 223 -1.86 5.90 -17.24
C GLU A 223 -2.15 5.87 -15.75
N TYR A 224 -3.03 6.76 -15.27
CA TYR A 224 -3.42 6.82 -13.87
C TYR A 224 -4.81 7.43 -13.72
N ILE A 225 -5.43 7.21 -12.57
CA ILE A 225 -6.48 8.10 -12.04
C ILE A 225 -5.95 8.90 -10.88
N SER A 226 -6.48 10.11 -10.72
CA SER A 226 -6.33 10.92 -9.53
C SER A 226 -7.68 11.00 -8.82
N VAL A 227 -7.71 10.68 -7.53
CA VAL A 227 -8.91 10.75 -6.69
C VAL A 227 -8.70 11.79 -5.62
N VAL A 228 -9.67 12.68 -5.48
CA VAL A 228 -9.74 13.63 -4.37
C VAL A 228 -10.17 12.86 -3.12
N SER A 229 -9.22 12.62 -2.20
CA SER A 229 -9.43 11.89 -0.96
C SER A 229 -10.08 12.80 0.11
N GLY A 230 -10.20 12.33 1.35
CA GLY A 230 -10.68 13.17 2.44
C GLY A 230 -9.76 14.37 2.73
N LYS A 231 -8.45 14.14 2.72
CA LYS A 231 -7.44 15.13 3.09
C LYS A 231 -6.57 15.60 1.92
N GLY A 232 -6.48 14.84 0.83
CA GLY A 232 -5.60 15.17 -0.29
C GLY A 232 -5.90 14.37 -1.55
N TYR A 233 -4.88 13.76 -2.16
CA TYR A 233 -4.99 13.05 -3.43
C TYR A 233 -4.45 11.62 -3.37
N HIS A 234 -5.18 10.68 -3.96
CA HIS A 234 -4.63 9.37 -4.34
C HIS A 234 -4.40 9.34 -5.84
N ILE A 235 -3.17 9.12 -6.29
CA ILE A 235 -2.84 8.87 -7.69
C ILE A 235 -2.61 7.36 -7.84
N ILE A 236 -3.44 6.69 -8.65
CA ILE A 236 -3.55 5.24 -8.65
C ILE A 236 -3.43 4.70 -10.08
N THR A 237 -2.63 3.66 -10.25
CA THR A 237 -2.59 2.84 -11.48
C THR A 237 -2.49 1.36 -11.14
N SER A 238 -2.99 0.51 -12.03
CA SER A 238 -2.92 -0.94 -11.94
C SER A 238 -1.82 -1.47 -12.87
N ILE A 239 -1.10 -2.49 -12.43
CA ILE A 239 -0.16 -3.24 -13.25
C ILE A 239 -0.74 -4.65 -13.33
N PRO A 240 -1.38 -5.04 -14.44
CA PRO A 240 -2.00 -6.36 -14.56
C PRO A 240 -0.94 -7.45 -14.71
N LEU A 241 -1.26 -8.68 -14.31
CA LEU A 241 -0.43 -9.87 -14.53
C LEU A 241 -0.31 -10.19 -16.02
N TRP A 242 -1.37 -9.94 -16.78
CA TRP A 242 -1.47 -10.28 -18.19
C TRP A 242 -1.53 -9.03 -19.06
N GLU A 243 -0.77 -9.04 -20.14
CA GLU A 243 -0.81 -8.05 -21.21
C GLU A 243 -0.83 -8.82 -22.54
N ASN A 244 -1.89 -8.65 -23.35
CA ASN A 244 -2.04 -9.33 -24.64
C ASN A 244 -1.89 -10.87 -24.58
N GLY A 245 -2.40 -11.51 -23.52
CA GLY A 245 -2.35 -12.96 -23.35
C GLY A 245 -0.97 -13.52 -22.92
N GLN A 246 -0.03 -12.65 -22.56
CA GLN A 246 1.28 -13.01 -22.03
C GLN A 246 1.50 -12.36 -20.67
N TYR A 247 2.46 -12.87 -19.89
CA TYR A 247 2.81 -12.19 -18.63
C TYR A 247 3.32 -10.79 -18.92
N ASN A 248 2.72 -9.81 -18.25
CA ASN A 248 3.20 -8.44 -18.25
C ASN A 248 4.62 -8.43 -17.67
N SER A 249 5.59 -8.02 -18.47
CA SER A 249 6.99 -8.08 -18.05
C SER A 249 7.28 -7.15 -16.87
N ALA A 250 6.57 -6.02 -16.74
CA ALA A 250 6.72 -5.13 -15.60
C ALA A 250 6.29 -5.81 -14.30
N MET A 251 5.23 -6.63 -14.33
CA MET A 251 4.80 -7.41 -13.17
C MET A 251 5.90 -8.38 -12.70
N LEU A 252 6.51 -9.13 -13.63
CA LEU A 252 7.58 -10.07 -13.27
C LEU A 252 8.84 -9.33 -12.79
N ASN A 253 9.19 -8.22 -13.42
CA ASN A 253 10.32 -7.39 -13.01
C ASN A 253 10.10 -6.77 -11.61
N LEU A 254 8.86 -6.39 -11.27
CA LEU A 254 8.49 -5.94 -9.92
C LEU A 254 8.71 -7.03 -8.87
N MET A 255 8.31 -8.26 -9.16
CA MET A 255 8.55 -9.39 -8.26
C MET A 255 10.05 -9.62 -8.06
N GLU A 256 10.84 -9.48 -9.12
CA GLU A 256 12.28 -9.64 -9.05
C GLU A 256 12.92 -8.57 -8.14
N ILE A 257 12.72 -7.29 -8.46
CA ILE A 257 13.26 -6.18 -7.66
C ILE A 257 12.65 -6.08 -6.26
N GLY A 258 11.56 -6.81 -5.99
CA GLY A 258 11.02 -6.99 -4.64
C GLY A 258 12.05 -7.50 -3.64
N GLY A 259 13.06 -8.24 -4.09
CA GLY A 259 14.19 -8.67 -3.25
C GLY A 259 13.82 -9.74 -2.21
N ILE A 260 14.53 -9.78 -1.09
CA ILE A 260 14.40 -10.84 -0.07
C ILE A 260 13.15 -10.63 0.81
N LEU A 261 12.42 -11.72 1.07
CA LEU A 261 11.34 -11.76 2.06
C LEU A 261 11.88 -12.16 3.44
N GLN A 262 11.55 -11.38 4.46
CA GLN A 262 11.96 -11.63 5.85
C GLN A 262 11.14 -12.76 6.48
N SER A 263 11.76 -13.55 7.36
CA SER A 263 11.12 -14.72 8.01
C SER A 263 9.82 -14.37 8.72
N GLU A 264 9.78 -13.28 9.48
CA GLU A 264 8.57 -12.83 10.16
C GLU A 264 7.45 -12.45 9.18
N THR A 265 7.80 -11.80 8.06
CA THR A 265 6.84 -11.45 7.01
C THR A 265 6.27 -12.72 6.37
N VAL A 266 7.12 -13.68 6.00
CA VAL A 266 6.68 -14.95 5.40
C VAL A 266 5.82 -15.76 6.34
N ALA A 267 6.21 -15.91 7.61
CA ALA A 267 5.42 -16.61 8.62
C ALA A 267 3.99 -16.02 8.71
N ARG A 268 3.89 -14.69 8.69
CA ARG A 268 2.59 -14.01 8.65
C ARG A 268 1.84 -14.28 7.35
N MET A 269 2.51 -14.33 6.20
CA MET A 269 1.89 -14.55 4.88
C MET A 269 1.33 -15.96 4.70
N VAL A 270 2.09 -16.99 5.09
CA VAL A 270 1.69 -18.40 4.91
C VAL A 270 0.63 -18.82 5.92
N HIS A 271 0.57 -18.17 7.08
CA HIS A 271 -0.34 -18.54 8.15
C HIS A 271 -1.70 -17.85 8.05
N THR A 272 -2.79 -18.61 8.20
CA THR A 272 -4.15 -18.09 8.36
C THR A 272 -4.63 -18.31 9.79
N TYR A 273 -4.62 -17.26 10.63
CA TYR A 273 -5.09 -17.34 12.02
C TYR A 273 -6.53 -16.85 12.20
N TYR A 274 -7.17 -17.25 13.30
CA TYR A 274 -8.49 -16.78 13.69
C TYR A 274 -8.50 -15.26 13.92
N GLY A 275 -9.28 -14.51 13.14
CA GLY A 275 -9.28 -13.04 13.15
C GLY A 275 -8.37 -12.39 12.09
N SER A 276 -7.66 -13.20 11.28
CA SER A 276 -6.97 -12.72 10.09
C SER A 276 -7.96 -12.20 9.04
N ARG A 277 -7.58 -11.15 8.31
CA ARG A 277 -8.38 -10.58 7.20
C ARG A 277 -8.43 -11.48 5.95
N LYS A 278 -7.51 -12.44 5.85
CA LYS A 278 -7.39 -13.36 4.73
C LYS A 278 -7.94 -14.74 5.08
N THR A 279 -8.55 -15.38 4.10
CA THR A 279 -9.11 -16.73 4.21
C THR A 279 -8.19 -17.81 3.62
N PHE A 280 -7.05 -17.42 3.06
CA PHE A 280 -6.04 -18.30 2.47
C PHE A 280 -4.65 -17.66 2.59
N PRO A 281 -3.57 -18.46 2.55
CA PRO A 281 -2.20 -17.97 2.48
C PRO A 281 -1.99 -16.92 1.38
N VAL A 282 -1.19 -15.88 1.66
CA VAL A 282 -0.86 -14.84 0.67
C VAL A 282 0.30 -15.36 -0.19
N PRO A 283 0.21 -15.32 -1.52
CA PRO A 283 1.32 -15.71 -2.39
C PRO A 283 2.56 -14.88 -2.11
N LEU A 284 3.73 -15.51 -2.01
CA LEU A 284 5.00 -14.82 -1.78
C LEU A 284 5.34 -13.83 -2.91
N LEU A 285 4.99 -14.17 -4.16
CA LEU A 285 5.19 -13.28 -5.31
C LEU A 285 4.32 -12.02 -5.23
N SER A 286 3.19 -12.04 -4.52
CA SER A 286 2.38 -10.84 -4.27
C SER A 286 3.13 -9.84 -3.38
N GLU A 287 3.73 -10.31 -2.30
CA GLU A 287 4.54 -9.46 -1.42
C GLU A 287 5.81 -8.97 -2.11
N LYS A 288 6.47 -9.82 -2.91
CA LYS A 288 7.62 -9.39 -3.71
C LYS A 288 7.23 -8.27 -4.68
N ALA A 289 6.12 -8.41 -5.40
CA ALA A 289 5.64 -7.35 -6.30
C ALA A 289 5.26 -6.06 -5.54
N HIS A 290 4.64 -6.18 -4.36
CA HIS A 290 4.35 -5.04 -3.47
C HIS A 290 5.63 -4.32 -3.05
N GLN A 291 6.63 -5.04 -2.52
CA GLN A 291 7.93 -4.45 -2.15
C GLN A 291 8.62 -3.79 -3.35
N GLY A 292 8.55 -4.41 -4.53
CA GLY A 292 9.08 -3.83 -5.76
C GLY A 292 8.39 -2.51 -6.14
N VAL A 293 7.07 -2.44 -6.01
CA VAL A 293 6.30 -1.21 -6.27
C VAL A 293 6.73 -0.08 -5.34
N TYR A 294 6.93 -0.34 -4.05
CA TYR A 294 7.35 0.69 -3.10
C TYR A 294 8.78 1.18 -3.36
N LYS A 295 9.70 0.31 -3.81
CA LYS A 295 11.04 0.75 -4.25
C LYS A 295 10.98 1.69 -5.46
N LEU A 296 10.15 1.36 -6.46
CA LEU A 296 9.93 2.23 -7.62
C LEU A 296 9.25 3.54 -7.23
N MET A 297 8.28 3.48 -6.34
CA MET A 297 7.57 4.68 -5.88
C MET A 297 8.51 5.59 -5.11
N GLN A 298 9.32 5.05 -4.21
CA GLN A 298 10.32 5.82 -3.49
C GLN A 298 11.35 6.44 -4.45
N TYR A 299 11.83 5.67 -5.43
CA TYR A 299 12.69 6.19 -6.50
C TYR A 299 12.06 7.40 -7.22
N LEU A 300 10.82 7.24 -7.68
CA LEU A 300 10.10 8.29 -8.40
C LEU A 300 9.95 9.54 -7.53
N LEU A 301 9.43 9.40 -6.31
CA LEU A 301 9.09 10.53 -5.45
C LEU A 301 10.34 11.28 -4.94
N VAL A 302 11.40 10.56 -4.59
CA VAL A 302 12.70 11.15 -4.21
C VAL A 302 13.25 12.03 -5.33
N ASN A 303 13.23 11.55 -6.57
CA ASN A 303 13.73 12.31 -7.72
C ASN A 303 12.80 13.45 -8.17
N LEU A 304 11.55 13.48 -7.71
CA LEU A 304 10.63 14.60 -7.95
C LEU A 304 10.67 15.67 -6.85
N THR A 305 11.28 15.39 -5.70
CA THR A 305 11.19 16.24 -4.51
C THR A 305 11.69 17.66 -4.76
N GLU A 306 12.82 17.84 -5.46
CA GLU A 306 13.35 19.18 -5.77
C GLU A 306 12.42 19.96 -6.72
N GLY A 307 11.86 19.29 -7.73
CA GLY A 307 10.90 19.90 -8.65
C GLY A 307 9.62 20.33 -7.93
N ILE A 308 9.19 19.56 -6.93
CA ILE A 308 8.06 19.91 -6.05
C ILE A 308 8.41 21.14 -5.22
N GLN A 309 9.53 21.13 -4.50
CA GLN A 309 9.99 22.25 -3.67
C GLN A 309 10.15 23.54 -4.48
N TYR A 310 10.72 23.43 -5.68
CA TYR A 310 10.87 24.56 -6.60
C TYR A 310 9.51 25.13 -7.03
N LYS A 311 8.54 24.28 -7.41
CA LYS A 311 7.18 24.75 -7.73
C LYS A 311 6.48 25.36 -6.52
N MET A 312 6.61 24.81 -5.32
CA MET A 312 6.07 25.40 -4.09
C MET A 312 6.59 26.83 -3.91
N GLN A 313 7.90 27.05 -4.06
CA GLN A 313 8.50 28.39 -3.99
C GLN A 313 7.96 29.34 -5.07
N GLN A 314 7.78 28.87 -6.31
CA GLN A 314 7.17 29.66 -7.38
C GLN A 314 5.73 30.10 -7.04
N TRP A 315 5.03 29.31 -6.25
CA TRP A 315 3.67 29.58 -5.78
C TRP A 315 3.65 30.42 -4.50
N GLY A 316 4.81 30.85 -4.00
CA GLY A 316 4.91 31.61 -2.74
C GLY A 316 4.71 30.76 -1.50
N LEU A 317 4.81 29.43 -1.62
CA LEU A 317 4.67 28.48 -0.52
C LEU A 317 6.06 28.07 0.03
N PRO A 318 6.19 27.87 1.35
CA PRO A 318 7.33 27.18 1.94
C PRO A 318 7.54 25.79 1.32
N PRO A 319 8.77 25.38 1.00
CA PRO A 319 9.08 24.10 0.33
C PRO A 319 9.06 22.90 1.31
N LEU A 320 7.99 22.77 2.10
CA LEU A 320 7.85 21.76 3.14
C LEU A 320 7.19 20.51 2.55
N VAL A 321 8.02 19.52 2.20
CA VAL A 321 7.60 18.23 1.65
C VAL A 321 8.42 17.11 2.27
N SER A 322 7.77 15.99 2.60
CA SER A 322 8.41 14.78 3.14
C SER A 322 7.67 13.51 2.66
N PHE A 323 8.16 12.34 3.04
CA PHE A 323 7.56 11.04 2.69
C PHE A 323 6.74 10.40 3.81
N CYS A 324 6.66 11.09 4.95
CA CYS A 324 5.88 10.72 6.11
C CYS A 324 5.58 11.95 6.96
N ASP A 325 4.82 11.75 8.02
CA ASP A 325 4.37 12.82 8.92
C ASP A 325 5.48 13.16 9.95
N ASP A 326 6.62 13.64 9.46
CA ASP A 326 7.83 13.92 10.26
C ASP A 326 8.07 15.41 10.57
N ASP A 327 7.12 16.29 10.25
CA ASP A 327 7.10 17.68 10.72
C ASP A 327 5.69 18.11 11.16
N SER A 328 5.55 19.23 11.87
CA SER A 328 4.26 19.71 12.36
C SER A 328 3.35 20.20 11.24
N PHE A 329 3.93 20.72 10.15
CA PHE A 329 3.21 21.16 8.96
C PHE A 329 4.01 20.87 7.68
N LEU A 330 3.49 20.03 6.79
CA LEU A 330 4.14 19.71 5.51
C LEU A 330 3.16 19.13 4.49
N VAL A 331 3.63 18.96 3.25
CA VAL A 331 3.02 18.09 2.24
C VAL A 331 3.66 16.70 2.34
N SER A 332 2.90 15.71 2.77
CA SER A 332 3.33 14.32 2.94
C SER A 332 3.05 13.55 1.65
N LEU A 333 4.09 12.99 1.06
CA LEU A 333 4.02 11.98 0.01
C LEU A 333 4.00 10.60 0.70
N ASP A 334 2.91 10.25 1.38
CA ASP A 334 2.87 9.16 2.37
C ASP A 334 3.29 7.81 1.76
N MET A 335 4.48 7.36 2.14
CA MET A 335 5.02 6.05 1.77
C MET A 335 5.04 5.05 2.93
N THR A 336 4.44 5.36 4.08
CA THR A 336 4.44 4.47 5.27
C THR A 336 3.83 3.10 5.00
N ALA A 337 3.06 2.96 3.92
CA ALA A 337 2.58 1.68 3.42
C ALA A 337 3.70 0.68 3.06
N MET A 338 4.91 1.15 2.73
CA MET A 338 6.08 0.29 2.47
C MET A 338 6.52 -0.53 3.70
N LEU A 339 6.16 -0.06 4.90
CA LEU A 339 6.50 -0.69 6.18
C LEU A 339 5.49 -1.77 6.59
N ASN A 340 4.54 -2.10 5.72
CA ASN A 340 3.45 -3.02 6.00
C ASN A 340 3.38 -4.12 4.94
N PRO A 341 3.04 -5.36 5.35
CA PRO A 341 2.82 -6.43 4.39
C PRO A 341 1.57 -6.15 3.56
N ILE A 342 1.54 -6.68 2.33
CA ILE A 342 0.51 -6.39 1.33
C ILE A 342 -0.92 -6.68 1.82
N ASP A 343 -1.10 -7.72 2.66
CA ASP A 343 -2.40 -8.16 3.17
C ASP A 343 -2.97 -7.27 4.29
N ARG A 344 -2.21 -6.25 4.72
CA ARG A 344 -2.60 -5.33 5.80
C ARG A 344 -2.89 -3.91 5.34
N ARG A 345 -2.65 -3.60 4.08
CA ARG A 345 -2.89 -2.27 3.53
C ARG A 345 -4.19 -2.20 2.77
N ASP A 346 -4.88 -1.09 2.98
CA ASP A 346 -6.10 -0.72 2.32
C ASP A 346 -6.02 0.75 1.90
N PHE A 347 -6.84 1.12 0.92
CA PHE A 347 -6.94 2.49 0.45
C PHE A 347 -8.39 2.82 0.06
N GLY A 348 -8.70 4.11 0.16
CA GLY A 348 -9.99 4.64 -0.26
C GLY A 348 -9.99 4.97 -1.75
N ILE A 349 -11.08 4.66 -2.44
CA ILE A 349 -11.26 4.88 -3.88
C ILE A 349 -12.40 5.87 -4.14
N ALA A 350 -12.51 6.34 -5.38
CA ALA A 350 -13.58 7.27 -5.75
C ALA A 350 -14.97 6.62 -5.58
N GLY A 351 -15.96 7.43 -5.22
CA GLY A 351 -17.32 7.01 -4.89
C GLY A 351 -17.52 6.65 -3.42
N GLN A 352 -16.45 6.51 -2.62
CA GLN A 352 -16.57 6.18 -1.21
C GLN A 352 -16.71 7.41 -0.32
N ILE A 353 -17.55 7.28 0.71
CA ILE A 353 -17.67 8.28 1.77
C ILE A 353 -16.41 8.27 2.63
N TYR A 354 -15.87 9.44 2.93
CA TYR A 354 -14.76 9.59 3.87
C TYR A 354 -15.30 9.66 5.31
N GLY A 355 -15.27 8.53 6.01
CA GLY A 355 -15.89 8.36 7.33
C GLY A 355 -14.96 8.60 8.52
N LYS A 356 -13.69 8.99 8.29
CA LYS A 356 -12.78 9.40 9.38
C LYS A 356 -13.28 10.68 10.08
N THR A 357 -14.02 11.55 9.38
CA THR A 357 -14.57 12.79 9.92
C THR A 357 -16.09 12.72 10.09
N HIS A 358 -16.58 12.62 11.34
CA HIS A 358 -18.02 12.65 11.60
C HIS A 358 -18.66 14.03 11.40
N LYS A 359 -17.86 15.09 11.36
CA LYS A 359 -18.32 16.49 11.22
C LYS A 359 -18.38 16.96 9.77
N HIS A 360 -17.62 16.32 8.89
CA HIS A 360 -17.49 16.72 7.49
C HIS A 360 -17.92 15.55 6.63
N ASN A 361 -19.08 15.72 6.01
CA ASN A 361 -19.60 14.76 5.06
C ASN A 361 -18.88 14.98 3.72
N ILE A 362 -18.12 13.99 3.27
CA ILE A 362 -17.24 14.11 2.10
C ILE A 362 -17.34 12.83 1.28
N VAL A 363 -17.55 12.97 -0.03
CA VAL A 363 -17.44 11.86 -0.99
C VAL A 363 -16.08 11.95 -1.71
N ARG A 364 -15.35 10.84 -1.79
CA ARG A 364 -14.15 10.77 -2.62
C ARG A 364 -14.58 10.82 -4.09
N ILE A 365 -14.04 11.74 -4.88
CA ILE A 365 -14.44 11.92 -6.29
C ILE A 365 -13.21 11.86 -7.20
N MET A 366 -13.37 11.41 -8.44
CA MET A 366 -12.25 11.38 -9.38
C MET A 366 -11.93 12.79 -9.88
N ARG A 367 -10.66 13.21 -9.86
CA ARG A 367 -10.18 14.49 -10.42
C ARG A 367 -9.75 14.37 -11.86
N GLU A 368 -8.93 13.37 -12.18
CA GLU A 368 -8.28 13.23 -13.48
C GLU A 368 -8.13 11.76 -13.86
N ARG A 369 -8.15 11.45 -15.16
CA ARG A 369 -7.79 10.14 -15.71
C ARG A 369 -6.92 10.29 -16.95
N SER A 370 -5.78 9.62 -16.96
CA SER A 370 -4.84 9.53 -18.10
C SER A 370 -4.56 10.89 -18.76
N GLY A 371 -4.38 11.94 -17.95
CA GLY A 371 -4.11 13.27 -18.47
C GLY A 371 -5.35 14.10 -18.83
N TYR A 372 -6.57 13.68 -18.48
CA TYR A 372 -7.80 14.46 -18.64
C TYR A 372 -8.34 14.88 -17.26
N ASP A 373 -8.23 16.18 -16.93
CA ASP A 373 -8.74 16.74 -15.68
C ASP A 373 -10.22 17.13 -15.85
N PHE A 374 -11.11 16.48 -15.08
CA PHE A 374 -12.56 16.67 -15.13
C PHE A 374 -13.00 18.01 -14.56
N PHE A 375 -12.19 18.63 -13.71
CA PHE A 375 -12.43 19.95 -13.14
C PHE A 375 -11.66 21.05 -13.89
N GLY A 376 -10.71 20.71 -14.77
CA GLY A 376 -10.36 21.56 -15.91
C GLY A 376 -8.94 21.43 -16.47
N LYS A 377 -8.83 21.58 -17.79
CA LYS A 377 -7.62 22.01 -18.50
C LYS A 377 -7.93 23.23 -19.37
N GLY A 378 -7.26 24.36 -19.10
CA GLY A 378 -7.39 25.64 -19.83
C GLY A 378 -7.84 26.80 -18.94
N PHE A 379 -7.01 27.85 -18.86
CA PHE A 379 -7.15 29.20 -18.25
C PHE A 379 -7.98 29.43 -16.96
N ALA A 380 -8.56 28.41 -16.33
CA ALA A 380 -9.19 28.54 -15.01
C ALA A 380 -8.11 28.75 -13.95
N ARG A 381 -8.33 29.71 -13.05
CA ARG A 381 -7.48 29.85 -11.86
C ARG A 381 -7.70 28.64 -10.95
N ASN A 382 -6.66 28.19 -10.24
CA ASN A 382 -6.73 27.05 -9.31
C ASN A 382 -7.92 27.14 -8.35
N ASP A 383 -8.27 28.35 -7.91
CA ASP A 383 -9.41 28.58 -7.02
C ASP A 383 -10.75 28.09 -7.61
N GLU A 384 -10.99 28.28 -8.91
CA GLU A 384 -12.24 27.85 -9.56
C GLU A 384 -12.32 26.33 -9.76
N VAL A 385 -11.16 25.69 -9.95
CA VAL A 385 -11.03 24.23 -10.03
C VAL A 385 -11.31 23.62 -8.66
N LEU A 386 -10.65 24.13 -7.62
CA LEU A 386 -10.85 23.71 -6.24
C LEU A 386 -12.30 23.96 -5.78
N GLU A 387 -12.89 25.11 -6.10
CA GLU A 387 -14.31 25.39 -5.80
C GLU A 387 -15.25 24.32 -6.37
N ARG A 388 -15.09 23.98 -7.65
CA ARG A 388 -15.92 22.96 -8.30
C ARG A 388 -15.69 21.57 -7.73
N MET A 389 -14.43 21.22 -7.45
CA MET A 389 -14.10 19.97 -6.78
C MET A 389 -14.77 19.87 -5.40
N PHE A 390 -14.62 20.90 -4.56
CA PHE A 390 -15.17 20.90 -3.21
C PHE A 390 -16.70 20.93 -3.20
N SER A 391 -17.32 21.78 -4.01
CA SER A 391 -18.78 21.80 -4.16
C SER A 391 -19.34 20.45 -4.63
N THR A 392 -18.64 19.76 -5.53
CA THR A 392 -19.04 18.43 -6.00
C THR A 392 -18.94 17.38 -4.90
N ARG A 393 -17.83 17.29 -4.15
CA ARG A 393 -17.67 16.28 -3.07
C ARG A 393 -18.52 16.54 -1.83
N THR A 394 -19.01 17.77 -1.66
CA THR A 394 -19.93 18.16 -0.59
C THR A 394 -21.39 18.31 -1.06
N ASP A 395 -21.72 17.94 -2.31
CA ASP A 395 -23.10 17.79 -2.80
C ASP A 395 -23.35 16.38 -3.38
N LEU A 396 -24.37 15.69 -2.85
CA LEU A 396 -24.43 14.24 -2.92
C LEU A 396 -24.84 13.89 -4.34
N ASP A 397 -25.82 14.61 -4.87
CA ASP A 397 -26.33 14.38 -6.22
C ASP A 397 -25.31 14.84 -7.27
N LEU A 398 -24.54 15.91 -7.01
CA LEU A 398 -23.40 16.27 -7.86
C LEU A 398 -22.33 15.18 -7.84
N ALA A 399 -21.99 14.63 -6.68
CA ALA A 399 -21.06 13.52 -6.58
C ALA A 399 -21.59 12.30 -7.35
N LYS A 400 -22.90 11.96 -7.30
CA LYS A 400 -23.46 10.82 -8.07
C LYS A 400 -23.25 11.04 -9.54
N ALA A 401 -23.70 12.19 -10.04
CA ALA A 401 -23.63 12.55 -11.43
C ALA A 401 -22.18 12.51 -11.93
N HIS A 402 -21.24 13.00 -11.12
CA HIS A 402 -19.83 12.97 -11.42
C HIS A 402 -19.27 11.53 -11.49
N MET A 403 -19.60 10.69 -10.51
CA MET A 403 -19.13 9.30 -10.51
C MET A 403 -19.67 8.50 -11.69
N ILE A 404 -20.97 8.64 -12.01
CA ILE A 404 -21.61 8.01 -13.17
C ILE A 404 -20.96 8.48 -14.47
N ASN A 405 -20.74 9.79 -14.63
CA ASN A 405 -20.17 10.35 -15.85
C ASN A 405 -18.72 9.92 -16.08
N THR A 406 -17.97 9.68 -15.01
CA THR A 406 -16.53 9.50 -15.12
C THR A 406 -16.06 8.05 -14.98
N GLY A 407 -16.91 7.16 -14.48
CA GLY A 407 -16.69 5.70 -14.41
C GLY A 407 -15.59 5.25 -13.44
N ALA A 408 -14.73 6.16 -12.94
CA ALA A 408 -13.82 5.94 -11.82
C ALA A 408 -12.96 4.64 -11.82
N ARG A 409 -12.70 4.07 -13.00
CA ARG A 409 -11.88 2.86 -13.17
C ARG A 409 -10.40 3.18 -13.04
N ILE A 410 -9.69 2.39 -12.22
CA ILE A 410 -8.22 2.39 -12.19
C ILE A 410 -7.71 1.81 -13.53
N PRO A 411 -6.93 2.56 -14.32
CA PRO A 411 -6.40 2.07 -15.59
C PRO A 411 -5.37 0.97 -15.36
N ASP A 412 -5.36 -0.01 -16.26
CA ASP A 412 -4.28 -0.97 -16.38
C ASP A 412 -3.16 -0.34 -17.21
N ALA A 413 -2.02 -0.10 -16.59
CA ALA A 413 -0.86 0.46 -17.27
C ALA A 413 -0.20 -0.59 -18.16
N SER A 414 0.23 -0.14 -19.33
CA SER A 414 1.11 -0.91 -20.20
C SER A 414 2.42 -1.25 -19.51
N SER A 415 3.04 -2.37 -19.89
CA SER A 415 4.34 -2.75 -19.35
C SER A 415 5.43 -1.73 -19.70
N SER A 416 5.34 -1.03 -20.84
CA SER A 416 6.41 -0.15 -21.33
C SER A 416 6.76 1.00 -20.38
N GLY A 417 5.76 1.69 -19.82
CA GLY A 417 6.00 2.83 -18.93
C GLY A 417 6.67 2.39 -17.63
N PHE A 418 6.19 1.30 -17.04
CA PHE A 418 6.78 0.72 -15.84
C PHE A 418 8.15 0.10 -16.07
N ASN A 419 8.39 -0.57 -17.20
CA ASN A 419 9.72 -1.08 -17.54
C ASN A 419 10.74 0.06 -17.71
N SER A 420 10.32 1.21 -18.27
CA SER A 420 11.17 2.40 -18.32
C SER A 420 11.51 2.89 -16.92
N LEU A 421 10.52 3.01 -16.03
CA LEU A 421 10.72 3.40 -14.63
C LEU A 421 11.63 2.42 -13.87
N ILE A 422 11.44 1.11 -14.06
CA ILE A 422 12.29 0.05 -13.49
C ILE A 422 13.73 0.19 -13.99
N SER A 423 13.91 0.42 -15.29
CA SER A 423 15.25 0.57 -15.89
C SER A 423 15.99 1.79 -15.36
N GLN A 424 15.26 2.87 -15.02
CA GLN A 424 15.82 4.06 -14.38
C GLN A 424 16.18 3.76 -12.92
N TYR A 425 15.26 3.15 -12.17
CA TYR A 425 15.49 2.70 -10.79
C TYR A 425 16.73 1.81 -10.68
N LEU A 426 16.90 0.80 -11.53
CA LEU A 426 18.03 -0.13 -11.47
C LEU A 426 19.41 0.54 -11.66
N LYS A 427 19.45 1.78 -12.18
CA LYS A 427 20.68 2.56 -12.41
C LYS A 427 20.86 3.71 -11.41
N SER A 428 19.90 3.90 -10.52
CA SER A 428 19.81 5.05 -9.63
C SER A 428 20.65 4.88 -8.35
N ASN A 429 20.92 6.00 -7.68
CA ASN A 429 21.57 6.00 -6.37
C ASN A 429 20.71 5.32 -5.31
N ILE A 430 19.38 5.46 -5.38
CA ILE A 430 18.48 4.83 -4.40
C ILE A 430 18.46 3.30 -4.49
N LYS A 431 18.87 2.71 -5.61
CA LYS A 431 19.07 1.26 -5.70
C LYS A 431 20.14 0.78 -4.72
N GLN A 432 21.21 1.57 -4.52
CA GLN A 432 22.29 1.24 -3.60
C GLN A 432 21.77 1.17 -2.16
N LEU A 433 21.00 2.17 -1.74
CA LEU A 433 20.33 2.16 -0.43
C LEU A 433 19.46 0.90 -0.23
N HIS A 434 18.69 0.51 -1.25
CA HIS A 434 17.86 -0.68 -1.16
C HIS A 434 18.70 -1.96 -1.09
N ASP A 435 19.78 -2.05 -1.86
CA ASP A 435 20.66 -3.22 -1.89
C ASP A 435 21.38 -3.45 -0.55
N GLU A 436 21.77 -2.37 0.12
CA GLU A 436 22.42 -2.42 1.44
C GLU A 436 21.55 -3.07 2.52
N VAL A 437 20.23 -3.11 2.34
CA VAL A 437 19.27 -3.73 3.27
C VAL A 437 18.56 -4.95 2.68
N GLU A 438 19.01 -5.45 1.53
CA GLU A 438 18.48 -6.63 0.85
C GLU A 438 19.14 -7.94 1.31
N HIS A 439 19.25 -8.12 2.62
CA HIS A 439 19.70 -9.35 3.25
C HIS A 439 18.72 -9.83 4.33
N PRO A 440 18.71 -11.12 4.68
CA PRO A 440 18.02 -11.57 5.88
C PRO A 440 18.53 -10.81 7.11
N ILE A 441 17.63 -10.49 8.04
CA ILE A 441 18.02 -9.94 9.35
C ILE A 441 18.80 -11.02 10.11
N ASP A 442 19.99 -10.68 10.63
CA ASP A 442 20.84 -11.61 11.38
C ASP A 442 20.35 -11.74 12.83
N GLU A 443 19.67 -12.85 13.13
CA GLU A 443 19.18 -13.13 14.49
C GLU A 443 20.28 -13.15 15.55
N GLN A 444 21.52 -13.53 15.21
CA GLN A 444 22.63 -13.55 16.16
C GLN A 444 23.03 -12.14 16.56
N GLU A 445 23.10 -11.23 15.59
CA GLU A 445 23.38 -9.82 15.81
C GLU A 445 22.26 -9.15 16.63
N ILE A 446 21.00 -9.44 16.31
CA ILE A 446 19.85 -8.97 17.09
C ILE A 446 19.95 -9.40 18.55
N GLN A 447 20.25 -10.69 18.80
CA GLN A 447 20.42 -11.20 20.15
C GLN A 447 21.67 -10.63 20.85
N HIS A 448 22.71 -10.29 20.09
CA HIS A 448 23.89 -9.63 20.62
C HIS A 448 23.55 -8.23 21.14
N PHE A 449 22.88 -7.38 20.35
CA PHE A 449 22.43 -6.06 20.77
C PHE A 449 21.57 -6.10 22.05
N ILE A 450 20.61 -7.02 22.11
CA ILE A 450 19.72 -7.16 23.28
C ILE A 450 20.53 -7.58 24.52
N ARG A 451 21.38 -8.61 24.42
CA ARG A 451 22.12 -9.15 25.58
C ARG A 451 23.22 -8.23 26.08
N SER A 452 23.84 -7.44 25.20
CA SER A 452 24.80 -6.41 25.59
C SER A 452 24.12 -5.14 26.11
N ASN A 453 22.78 -5.09 26.13
CA ASN A 453 22.01 -3.87 26.40
C ASN A 453 22.51 -2.70 25.52
N TYR A 454 22.73 -2.99 24.24
CA TYR A 454 23.17 -2.03 23.23
C TYR A 454 24.50 -1.35 23.59
N GLU A 455 25.44 -2.08 24.18
CA GLU A 455 26.73 -1.55 24.68
C GLU A 455 27.46 -0.68 23.65
N ASP A 456 27.59 -1.16 22.41
CA ASP A 456 28.23 -0.41 21.32
C ASP A 456 27.50 0.90 21.02
N VAL A 457 26.16 0.88 20.94
CA VAL A 457 25.37 2.10 20.70
C VAL A 457 25.55 3.08 21.86
N ARG A 458 25.54 2.61 23.10
CA ARG A 458 25.76 3.45 24.28
C ARG A 458 27.17 4.05 24.31
N GLN A 459 28.18 3.29 23.90
CA GLN A 459 29.56 3.72 23.88
C GLN A 459 29.82 4.76 22.78
N PHE A 460 29.34 4.52 21.57
CA PHE A 460 29.67 5.32 20.39
C PHE A 460 28.64 6.41 20.06
N CYS A 461 27.42 6.32 20.61
CA CYS A 461 26.33 7.26 20.35
C CYS A 461 25.63 7.70 21.66
N PRO A 462 26.31 8.45 22.54
CA PRO A 462 25.76 8.81 23.85
C PRO A 462 24.48 9.68 23.75
N ASN A 463 24.30 10.40 22.65
CA ASN A 463 23.14 11.28 22.42
C ASN A 463 21.83 10.52 22.24
N VAL A 464 21.87 9.22 21.94
CA VAL A 464 20.67 8.39 21.81
C VAL A 464 20.39 7.52 23.03
N ILE A 465 21.24 7.57 24.07
CA ILE A 465 21.05 6.76 25.29
C ILE A 465 19.68 7.00 25.92
N GLN A 466 19.21 8.24 25.93
CA GLN A 466 17.88 8.54 26.47
C GLN A 466 16.78 7.79 25.71
N PHE A 467 16.91 7.60 24.40
CA PHE A 467 15.96 6.78 23.64
C PHE A 467 16.08 5.31 24.06
N LEU A 468 17.29 4.82 24.31
CA LEU A 468 17.49 3.45 24.80
C LEU A 468 17.02 3.21 26.23
N ASP A 469 16.80 4.26 27.03
CA ASP A 469 16.47 4.18 28.46
C ASP A 469 15.03 4.64 28.79
N ASP A 470 14.48 5.60 28.04
CA ASP A 470 13.12 6.13 28.23
C ASP A 470 12.13 5.43 27.29
N TYR A 471 11.42 4.46 27.85
CA TYR A 471 10.52 3.57 27.11
C TYR A 471 9.12 4.18 26.96
N ASP A 472 8.88 4.81 25.81
CA ASP A 472 7.54 5.08 25.34
C ASP A 472 7.36 4.57 23.91
N SER A 473 6.45 3.59 23.74
CA SER A 473 6.05 3.08 22.42
C SER A 473 5.65 4.19 21.46
N VAL A 474 5.08 5.30 21.96
CA VAL A 474 4.72 6.46 21.14
C VAL A 474 5.97 7.12 20.55
N VAL A 475 7.08 7.11 21.27
CA VAL A 475 8.36 7.72 20.86
C VAL A 475 9.01 6.89 19.75
N PHE A 476 9.10 5.56 19.89
CA PHE A 476 9.73 4.68 18.89
C PHE A 476 8.87 4.30 17.68
N LEU A 477 7.64 4.81 17.61
CA LEU A 477 6.78 4.70 16.44
C LEU A 477 6.57 6.08 15.76
N ASN A 478 7.20 7.13 16.29
CA ASN A 478 7.09 8.49 15.75
C ASN A 478 8.21 8.77 14.73
N PRO A 479 7.87 9.12 13.47
CA PRO A 479 8.87 9.41 12.43
C PRO A 479 9.85 10.54 12.80
N LYS A 480 9.41 11.57 13.53
CA LYS A 480 10.27 12.71 13.96
C LYS A 480 11.39 12.24 14.86
N THR A 481 11.02 11.46 15.87
CA THR A 481 11.95 10.84 16.82
C THR A 481 12.92 9.92 16.11
N LEU A 482 12.40 9.04 15.24
CA LEU A 482 13.21 8.08 14.50
C LEU A 482 14.20 8.77 13.55
N SER A 483 13.78 9.87 12.90
CA SER A 483 14.66 10.67 12.04
C SER A 483 15.87 11.21 12.81
N TYR A 484 15.66 11.76 14.01
CA TYR A 484 16.76 12.20 14.88
C TYR A 484 17.64 11.02 15.31
N PHE A 485 17.04 9.93 15.77
CA PHE A 485 17.75 8.73 16.21
C PHE A 485 18.69 8.18 15.12
N TYR A 486 18.21 8.04 13.88
CA TYR A 486 19.03 7.55 12.77
C TYR A 486 20.09 8.53 12.28
N GLN A 487 19.89 9.84 12.49
CA GLN A 487 20.93 10.84 12.22
C GLN A 487 22.09 10.73 13.21
N GLU A 488 21.79 10.50 14.49
CA GLU A 488 22.82 10.35 15.51
C GLU A 488 23.60 9.02 15.34
N LEU A 489 22.92 7.91 15.03
CA LEU A 489 23.58 6.64 14.73
C LEU A 489 24.57 6.77 13.56
N GLU A 490 24.15 7.41 12.47
CA GLU A 490 25.02 7.59 11.30
C GLU A 490 26.23 8.47 11.58
N LYS A 491 26.08 9.55 12.36
CA LYS A 491 27.21 10.40 12.79
C LYS A 491 28.23 9.59 13.61
N SER A 492 27.77 8.56 14.30
CA SER A 492 28.60 7.63 15.08
C SER A 492 29.17 6.48 14.25
N GLY A 493 28.91 6.42 12.94
CA GLY A 493 29.48 5.44 12.02
C GLY A 493 28.64 4.18 11.80
N PHE A 494 27.41 4.11 12.34
CA PHE A 494 26.49 3.00 12.09
C PHE A 494 25.85 3.16 10.72
N ASP A 495 26.01 2.15 9.85
CA ASP A 495 25.46 2.17 8.50
C ASP A 495 23.94 1.90 8.49
N ILE A 496 23.34 1.82 7.29
CA ILE A 496 21.89 1.61 7.17
C ILE A 496 21.46 0.20 7.64
N SER A 497 22.31 -0.80 7.45
CA SER A 497 22.07 -2.17 7.91
C SER A 497 22.11 -2.22 9.43
N ASP A 498 23.11 -1.58 10.05
CA ASP A 498 23.20 -1.46 11.50
C ASP A 498 21.94 -0.82 12.09
N GLN A 499 21.48 0.29 11.49
CA GLN A 499 20.28 1.00 11.94
C GLN A 499 19.02 0.13 11.85
N LEU A 500 18.91 -0.70 10.81
CA LEU A 500 17.81 -1.65 10.64
C LEU A 500 17.86 -2.72 11.74
N HIS A 501 19.03 -3.32 11.99
CA HIS A 501 19.20 -4.34 13.01
C HIS A 501 18.94 -3.79 14.42
N ILE A 502 19.47 -2.61 14.75
CA ILE A 502 19.20 -1.93 16.03
C ILE A 502 17.70 -1.68 16.19
N THR A 503 17.02 -1.17 15.16
CA THR A 503 15.57 -0.92 15.20
C THR A 503 14.80 -2.22 15.42
N TYR A 504 15.15 -3.28 14.70
CA TYR A 504 14.51 -4.59 14.85
C TYR A 504 14.76 -5.20 16.23
N ALA A 505 15.98 -5.06 16.78
CA ALA A 505 16.32 -5.49 18.13
C ALA A 505 15.47 -4.78 19.17
N LEU A 506 15.33 -3.46 19.10
CA LEU A 506 14.47 -2.66 19.99
C LEU A 506 13.01 -3.13 19.95
N TYR A 507 12.52 -3.54 18.78
CA TYR A 507 11.15 -4.02 18.61
C TYR A 507 10.92 -5.45 19.15
N HIS A 508 11.98 -6.23 19.35
CA HIS A 508 11.92 -7.58 19.92
C HIS A 508 12.43 -7.68 21.35
N ASP A 509 12.99 -6.62 21.89
CA ASP A 509 13.47 -6.55 23.25
C ASP A 509 12.30 -6.43 24.24
N SER A 510 12.07 -7.50 24.99
CA SER A 510 11.00 -7.59 25.99
C SER A 510 11.16 -6.59 27.13
N GLU A 511 12.38 -6.09 27.39
CA GLU A 511 12.59 -5.08 28.43
C GLU A 511 12.19 -3.67 27.94
N LYS A 512 12.21 -3.43 26.63
CA LYS A 512 11.88 -2.12 26.01
C LYS A 512 10.38 -1.90 25.84
N ASN A 513 9.57 -2.95 25.86
CA ASN A 513 8.10 -2.90 25.78
C ASN A 513 7.55 -2.03 24.62
N VAL A 514 8.20 -2.04 23.45
CA VAL A 514 7.66 -1.35 22.26
C VAL A 514 6.44 -2.10 21.75
N ASP A 515 5.24 -1.60 22.07
CA ASP A 515 3.98 -2.18 21.62
C ASP A 515 3.75 -1.88 20.13
N ILE A 516 4.22 -2.78 19.27
CA ILE A 516 3.89 -2.79 17.84
C ILE A 516 2.59 -3.55 17.66
N PRO A 517 1.49 -2.90 17.24
CA PRO A 517 0.21 -3.58 17.01
C PRO A 517 0.37 -4.82 16.13
N ASP A 518 -0.31 -5.91 16.49
CA ASP A 518 -0.25 -7.22 15.78
C ASP A 518 -0.52 -7.15 14.28
N LYS A 519 -1.20 -6.09 13.81
CA LYS A 519 -1.44 -5.84 12.39
C LYS A 519 -0.18 -5.43 11.61
N TYR A 520 0.91 -5.09 12.29
CA TYR A 520 2.19 -4.71 11.72
C TYR A 520 3.19 -5.87 11.81
N CYS A 521 4.18 -5.86 10.92
CA CYS A 521 5.29 -6.82 10.94
C CYS A 521 6.55 -6.07 11.39
N ARG A 522 7.21 -6.53 12.46
CA ARG A 522 8.36 -5.81 13.03
C ARG A 522 9.51 -5.75 12.02
N ALA A 523 9.72 -6.81 11.24
CA ALA A 523 10.74 -6.86 10.20
C ALA A 523 10.54 -5.80 9.09
N LEU A 524 9.29 -5.50 8.72
CA LEU A 524 8.99 -4.45 7.75
C LEU A 524 9.02 -3.06 8.40
N TRP A 525 8.55 -2.94 9.64
CA TRP A 525 8.63 -1.70 10.41
C TRP A 525 10.07 -1.28 10.69
N ALA A 526 11.00 -2.22 10.86
CA ALA A 526 12.42 -1.92 11.04
C ALA A 526 13.06 -1.23 9.82
N LYS A 527 12.36 -1.14 8.68
CA LYS A 527 12.82 -0.43 7.47
C LYS A 527 12.58 1.09 7.50
N TRP A 528 12.18 1.67 8.64
CA TRP A 528 12.12 3.12 8.81
C TRP A 528 13.37 3.89 8.34
N PRO A 529 14.62 3.42 8.58
CA PRO A 529 15.81 4.10 8.07
C PRO A 529 15.79 4.30 6.55
N VAL A 530 15.31 3.30 5.80
CA VAL A 530 15.23 3.33 4.33
C VAL A 530 14.25 4.41 3.88
N LEU A 531 13.09 4.49 4.53
CA LEU A 531 12.07 5.50 4.23
C LEU A 531 12.59 6.91 4.52
N LEU A 532 13.11 7.14 5.73
CA LEU A 532 13.52 8.47 6.21
C LEU A 532 14.79 9.00 5.54
N LYS A 533 15.66 8.12 5.03
CA LYS A 533 16.92 8.52 4.39
C LYS A 533 16.87 8.53 2.86
N GLY A 534 15.77 8.08 2.25
CA GLY A 534 15.64 7.98 0.79
C GLY A 534 15.97 9.27 0.04
N SER A 535 15.60 10.45 0.58
CA SER A 535 15.88 11.76 -0.02
C SER A 535 17.36 12.04 -0.29
N ARG A 536 18.27 11.39 0.43
CA ARG A 536 19.73 11.55 0.29
C ARG A 536 20.29 10.81 -0.92
N TYR A 537 19.51 9.90 -1.49
CA TYR A 537 19.90 9.04 -2.62
C TYR A 537 19.14 9.40 -3.91
N LYS A 538 18.75 10.67 -4.07
CA LYS A 538 18.32 11.21 -5.36
C LYS A 538 19.48 11.21 -6.37
N ASP A 539 19.15 11.18 -7.66
CA ASP A 539 20.10 11.15 -8.77
C ASP A 539 20.69 12.51 -9.14
#